data_AF-A0AAV6BXX0-F1
#
_entry.id   AF-A0AAV6BXX0-F1
#
_cell.length_a   1.000
_cell.length_b   1.000
_cell.length_c   1.000
_cell.angle_alpha   90.00
_cell.angle_beta   90.00
_cell.angle_gamma   90.00
#
_symmetry.space_group_name_H-M   'P 1'
#
loop_
_entity.id
_entity.type
_entity.pdbx_description
1 polymer ?
#
loop_
_entity_poly.entity_id
_entity_poly.type
_entity_poly.pdbx_seq_one_letter_code
_entity_poly.pdbx_strand_id
1 'polypeptide(L)'
;MTDFHEYYVVLKSVGPDRVAVVSALRKILEQVGVAECGELVARAQRGPIRVKEGIGRDDAEIVQQILEAAGATAEIVQIQIPGLDYI
;
A
#
# COMPACT_ATOMS: atom_id res chain seq x y z
N MET A 1 9.54 -4.89 -26.44
CA MET A 1 9.38 -5.65 -25.20
C MET A 1 9.16 -4.63 -24.12
N THR A 2 7.92 -4.41 -23.72
CA THR A 2 7.58 -3.49 -22.63
C THR A 2 7.30 -4.38 -21.44
N ASP A 3 8.30 -4.56 -20.57
CA ASP A 3 8.13 -5.30 -19.34
C ASP A 3 7.24 -4.48 -18.39
N PHE A 4 5.93 -4.73 -18.42
CA PHE A 4 4.97 -4.11 -17.51
C PHE A 4 5.08 -4.78 -16.14
N HIS A 5 5.89 -4.20 -15.26
CA HIS A 5 6.00 -4.60 -13.86
C HIS A 5 5.06 -3.75 -13.01
N GLU A 6 4.06 -4.38 -12.43
CA GLU A 6 3.19 -3.75 -11.44
C GLU A 6 3.70 -4.04 -10.04
N TYR A 7 3.50 -3.10 -9.14
CA TYR A 7 3.85 -3.25 -7.73
C TYR A 7 2.61 -3.03 -6.88
N TYR A 8 2.57 -3.73 -5.75
CA TYR A 8 1.61 -3.45 -4.69
C TYR A 8 2.34 -3.30 -3.36
N VAL A 9 1.78 -2.47 -2.51
CA VAL A 9 2.28 -2.27 -1.15
C VAL A 9 1.38 -3.02 -0.17
N VAL A 10 2.01 -3.87 0.63
CA VAL A 10 1.38 -4.66 1.67
C VAL A 10 1.73 -4.06 3.02
N LEU A 11 0.73 -3.60 3.74
CA LEU A 11 0.85 -3.15 5.12
C LEU A 11 0.85 -4.38 6.04
N LYS A 12 2.02 -4.74 6.58
CA LYS A 12 2.21 -5.90 7.47
C LYS A 12 1.90 -5.61 8.92
N SER A 13 2.20 -4.39 9.36
CA SER A 13 1.95 -3.95 10.73
C SER A 13 1.67 -2.46 10.72
N VAL A 14 0.77 -2.00 11.59
CA VAL A 14 0.45 -0.58 11.75
C VAL A 14 1.17 0.08 12.91
N GLY A 15 1.93 -0.69 13.69
CA GLY A 15 2.63 -0.17 14.86
C GLY A 15 1.69 0.41 15.94
N PRO A 16 2.26 1.17 16.89
CA PRO A 16 1.51 1.75 18.02
C PRO A 16 0.65 2.96 17.59
N ASP A 17 1.08 3.72 16.58
CA ASP A 17 0.51 5.02 16.21
C ASP A 17 -0.54 4.91 15.10
N ARG A 18 -1.68 4.29 15.44
CA ARG A 18 -2.79 4.05 14.51
C ARG A 18 -3.29 5.32 13.81
N VAL A 19 -3.31 6.45 14.52
CA VAL A 19 -3.79 7.74 13.99
C VAL A 19 -2.85 8.28 12.92
N ALA A 20 -1.53 8.12 13.11
CA ALA A 20 -0.55 8.50 12.11
C ALA A 20 -0.70 7.65 10.84
N VAL A 21 -0.90 6.34 10.98
CA VAL A 21 -1.10 5.43 9.84
C VAL A 21 -2.41 5.72 9.10
N VAL A 22 -3.51 6.00 9.80
CA VAL A 22 -4.76 6.45 9.16
C VAL A 22 -4.54 7.73 8.35
N SER A 23 -3.76 8.67 8.90
CA SER A 23 -3.44 9.93 8.21
C SER A 23 -2.57 9.71 6.98
N ALA A 24 -1.59 8.79 7.05
CA ALA A 24 -0.79 8.35 5.92
C ALA A 24 -1.65 7.69 4.83
N LEU A 25 -2.55 6.77 5.22
CA LEU A 25 -3.46 6.10 4.29
C LEU A 25 -4.35 7.09 3.55
N ARG A 26 -4.86 8.15 4.19
CA ARG A 26 -5.63 9.19 3.48
C ARG A 26 -4.82 9.95 2.43
N LYS A 27 -3.51 10.13 2.64
CA LYS A 27 -2.64 10.76 1.64
C LYS A 27 -2.37 9.84 0.46
N ILE A 28 -2.29 8.53 0.71
CA ILE A 28 -2.02 7.50 -0.30
C ILE A 28 -3.30 7.14 -1.07
N LEU A 29 -4.42 7.06 -0.38
CA LEU A 29 -5.74 6.64 -0.84
C LEU A 29 -6.70 7.82 -0.78
N GLU A 30 -6.48 8.80 -1.64
CA GLU A 30 -7.26 10.05 -1.68
C GLU A 30 -8.77 9.81 -1.90
N GLN A 31 -9.13 8.67 -2.50
CA GLN A 31 -10.51 8.26 -2.76
C GLN A 31 -11.20 7.56 -1.55
N VAL A 32 -10.44 7.22 -0.50
CA VAL A 32 -10.93 6.42 0.64
C VAL A 32 -11.23 7.34 1.84
N GLY A 33 -12.42 7.18 2.42
CA GLY A 33 -12.86 7.99 3.55
C GLY A 33 -12.06 7.76 4.85
N VAL A 34 -12.18 8.68 5.82
CA VAL A 34 -11.55 8.53 7.16
C VAL A 34 -11.99 7.23 7.85
N ALA A 35 -13.29 6.91 7.76
CA ALA A 35 -13.87 5.72 8.36
C ALA A 35 -13.29 4.44 7.76
N GLU A 36 -13.19 4.37 6.42
CA GLU A 36 -12.61 3.24 5.71
C GLU A 36 -11.10 3.10 5.99
N CYS A 37 -10.36 4.20 6.09
CA CYS A 37 -8.95 4.16 6.50
C CYS A 37 -8.78 3.56 7.90
N GLY A 38 -9.66 3.92 8.84
CA GLY A 38 -9.69 3.33 10.18
C GLY A 38 -9.96 1.82 10.15
N GLU A 39 -10.89 1.38 9.31
CA GLU A 39 -11.16 -0.05 9.11
C GLU A 39 -9.98 -0.78 8.47
N LEU A 40 -9.32 -0.18 7.47
CA LEU A 40 -8.11 -0.74 6.86
C LEU A 40 -7.00 -0.95 7.89
N VAL A 41 -6.78 0.01 8.80
CA VAL A 41 -5.81 -0.13 9.91
C VAL A 41 -6.22 -1.23 10.88
N ALA A 42 -7.50 -1.34 11.21
CA ALA A 42 -8.01 -2.40 12.07
C ALA A 42 -7.86 -3.79 11.43
N ARG A 43 -8.01 -3.89 10.11
CA ARG A 43 -7.77 -5.12 9.34
C ARG A 43 -6.28 -5.44 9.26
N ALA A 44 -5.44 -4.43 9.03
CA ALA A 44 -3.98 -4.54 9.01
C ALA A 44 -3.40 -5.05 10.35
N GLN A 45 -4.10 -4.83 11.47
CA GLN A 45 -3.70 -5.40 12.78
C GLN A 45 -3.94 -6.90 12.89
N ARG A 46 -4.90 -7.43 12.13
CA ARG A 46 -5.23 -8.86 12.16
C ARG A 46 -4.38 -9.64 11.17
N GLY A 47 -3.82 -8.99 10.16
CA GLY A 47 -2.89 -9.59 9.22
C GLY A 47 -2.50 -8.63 8.09
N PRO A 48 -1.57 -9.07 7.22
CA PRO A 48 -1.08 -8.26 6.11
C PRO A 48 -2.23 -7.87 5.16
N ILE A 49 -2.36 -6.58 4.88
CA ILE A 49 -3.38 -6.07 3.95
C ILE A 49 -2.72 -5.30 2.81
N ARG A 50 -3.23 -5.50 1.60
CA ARG A 50 -2.82 -4.70 0.44
C ARG A 50 -3.45 -3.32 0.57
N VAL A 51 -2.60 -2.29 0.58
CA VAL A 51 -3.05 -0.89 0.72
C VAL A 51 -3.15 -0.20 -0.63
N LYS A 52 -2.23 -0.48 -1.56
CA LYS A 52 -2.29 0.05 -2.92
C LYS A 52 -1.70 -0.95 -3.91
N GLU A 53 -2.30 -1.07 -5.08
CA GLU A 53 -1.96 -2.03 -6.12
C GLU A 53 -1.97 -1.38 -7.51
N GLY A 54 -1.31 -2.02 -8.48
CA GLY A 54 -1.21 -1.50 -9.85
C GLY A 54 -0.38 -0.22 -9.96
N ILE A 55 0.57 -0.02 -9.04
CA ILE A 55 1.43 1.16 -9.02
C ILE A 55 2.82 0.84 -9.58
N GLY A 56 3.49 1.88 -10.08
CA GLY A 56 4.88 1.78 -10.50
C GLY A 56 5.84 1.60 -9.31
N ARG A 57 7.10 1.32 -9.61
CA ARG A 57 8.13 1.15 -8.59
C ARG A 57 8.30 2.41 -7.72
N ASP A 58 8.43 3.57 -8.34
CA ASP A 58 8.60 4.86 -7.64
C ASP A 58 7.43 5.15 -6.68
N ASP A 59 6.19 4.97 -7.16
CA ASP A 59 5.00 5.09 -6.31
C ASP A 59 5.01 4.10 -5.14
N ALA A 60 5.43 2.85 -5.38
CA ALA A 60 5.50 1.85 -4.32
C ALA A 60 6.54 2.22 -3.24
N GLU A 61 7.70 2.73 -3.64
CA GLU A 61 8.72 3.24 -2.72
C GLU A 61 8.21 4.45 -1.92
N ILE A 62 7.51 5.39 -2.57
CA ILE A 62 6.90 6.55 -1.89
C ILE A 62 5.85 6.09 -0.87
N VAL A 63 4.96 5.17 -1.25
CA VAL A 63 3.90 4.66 -0.36
C VAL A 63 4.51 3.92 0.83
N GLN A 64 5.54 3.10 0.61
CA GLN A 64 6.26 2.43 1.68
C GLN A 64 6.86 3.44 2.66
N GLN A 65 7.60 4.44 2.17
CA GLN A 65 8.21 5.47 3.01
C GLN A 65 7.19 6.26 3.83
N ILE A 66 6.04 6.61 3.25
CA ILE A 66 4.97 7.32 3.96
C ILE A 66 4.40 6.47 5.10
N LEU A 67 4.23 5.16 4.90
CA LEU A 67 3.73 4.24 5.92
C LEU A 67 4.77 4.01 7.01
N GLU A 68 6.04 3.81 6.65
CA GLU A 68 7.13 3.62 7.62
C GLU A 68 7.39 4.88 8.45
N ALA A 69 7.33 6.06 7.85
CA ALA A 69 7.39 7.34 8.56
C ALA A 69 6.24 7.54 9.54
N ALA A 70 5.08 6.90 9.28
CA ALA A 70 3.94 6.88 10.19
C ALA A 70 4.02 5.79 11.29
N GLY A 71 5.11 5.02 11.33
CA GLY A 71 5.33 3.95 12.31
C GLY A 71 4.74 2.59 11.93
N ALA A 72 4.28 2.44 10.68
CA ALA A 72 3.86 1.16 10.14
C ALA A 72 5.01 0.39 9.48
N THR A 73 4.78 -0.89 9.17
CA THR A 73 5.69 -1.72 8.38
C THR A 73 5.00 -2.08 7.08
N ALA A 74 5.57 -1.66 5.95
CA ALA A 74 5.04 -1.91 4.62
C ALA A 74 6.05 -2.65 3.75
N GLU A 75 5.58 -3.58 2.92
CA GLU A 75 6.39 -4.39 2.02
C GLU A 75 5.93 -4.17 0.58
N ILE A 76 6.87 -3.89 -0.32
CA ILE A 76 6.63 -3.79 -1.76
C ILE A 76 6.71 -5.20 -2.35
N VAL A 77 5.68 -5.59 -3.09
CA VAL A 77 5.66 -6.85 -3.81
C VAL A 77 5.47 -6.58 -5.29
N GLN A 78 6.37 -7.15 -6.09
CA GLN A 78 6.32 -7.08 -7.54
C GLN A 78 5.35 -8.14 -8.06
N ILE A 79 4.38 -7.71 -8.86
CA ILE A 79 3.57 -8.59 -9.70
C ILE A 79 4.18 -8.57 -11.08
N GLN A 80 4.58 -9.75 -11.52
CA GLN A 80 4.68 -10.02 -12.93
C GLN A 80 3.27 -10.33 -13.40
N ILE A 81 2.73 -9.58 -14.35
CA ILE A 81 1.49 -9.94 -15.02
C ILE A 81 1.87 -10.91 -16.15
N PRO A 82 1.66 -12.24 -16.01
CA PRO A 82 1.88 -13.14 -17.14
C PRO A 82 0.75 -12.90 -18.15
N GLY A 83 1.02 -12.18 -19.23
CA GLY A 83 0.18 -12.24 -20.43
C GLY A 83 -0.39 -10.95 -20.98
N LEU A 84 0.21 -9.77 -20.75
CA LEU A 84 -0.09 -8.62 -21.62
C LEU A 84 0.74 -8.69 -22.92
N ASP A 85 0.62 -9.80 -23.65
CA ASP A 85 0.99 -9.86 -25.07
C ASP A 85 -0.14 -9.15 -25.81
N TYR A 86 0.08 -7.86 -26.07
CA TYR A 86 -0.85 -6.99 -26.78
C TYR A 86 -0.94 -7.52 -28.22
N ILE A 87 -2.13 -8.00 -28.61
CA ILE A 87 -2.53 -8.19 -30.02
C ILE A 87 -2.24 -6.93 -30.86
#